data_AF-A0A536DYP2-F1
#
_entry.id   AF-A0A536DYP2-F1
#
_cell.length_a   1.000
_cell.length_b   1.000
_cell.length_c   1.000
_cell.angle_alpha   90.00
_cell.angle_beta   90.00
_cell.angle_gamma   90.00
#
_symmetry.space_group_name_H-M   'P 1'
#
loop_
_entity.id
_entity.type
_entity.pdbx_description
1 polymer ?
#
loop_
_entity_poly.entity_id
_entity_poly.type
_entity_poly.pdbx_seq_one_letter_code
_entity_poly.pdbx_strand_id
1 'polypeptide(L)'
;MEPRRGRESVAGFFEALAPLQFTKFEAHTMASDANKVVAVLHIEADHKGKHYVIPYEGHLWTFGDDGKVTGYQHMTDTAVHWRMANGQ
;
A
#
# COMPACT_ATOMS: atom_id res chain seq x y z
N MET A 1 -4.09 12.88 2.75
CA MET A 1 -4.76 11.62 3.12
C MET A 1 -4.93 11.64 4.62
N GLU A 2 -6.15 11.43 5.11
CA GLU A 2 -6.42 11.40 6.56
C GLU A 2 -6.12 10.00 7.13
N PRO A 3 -5.53 9.91 8.34
CA PRO A 3 -5.32 8.63 9.01
C PRO A 3 -6.65 7.90 9.24
N ARG A 4 -6.70 6.61 8.88
CA ARG A 4 -7.82 5.72 9.20
C ARG A 4 -7.55 4.99 10.52
N ARG A 5 -8.58 4.83 11.37
CA ARG A 5 -8.46 4.16 12.67
C ARG A 5 -9.59 3.15 12.89
N GLY A 6 -9.25 2.03 13.52
CA GLY A 6 -10.19 0.96 13.84
C GLY A 6 -10.46 0.02 12.67
N ARG A 7 -10.87 -1.21 12.99
CA ARG A 7 -11.09 -2.30 12.01
C ARG A 7 -12.13 -1.94 10.96
N GLU A 8 -13.16 -1.20 11.32
CA GLU A 8 -14.25 -0.81 10.41
C GLU A 8 -13.76 0.09 9.27
N SER A 9 -12.71 0.90 9.51
CA SER A 9 -12.12 1.76 8.48
C SER A 9 -11.29 1.00 7.43
N VAL A 10 -10.97 -0.28 7.69
CA VAL A 10 -10.17 -1.12 6.79
C VAL A 10 -10.93 -1.47 5.51
N ALA A 11 -12.24 -1.70 5.60
CA ALA A 11 -13.07 -1.97 4.42
C ALA A 11 -13.00 -0.81 3.42
N GLY A 12 -13.17 0.43 3.89
CA GLY A 12 -13.07 1.63 3.06
C GLY A 12 -11.68 1.87 2.45
N PHE A 13 -10.61 1.32 3.03
CA PHE A 13 -9.30 1.32 2.38
C PHE A 13 -9.29 0.41 1.15
N PHE A 14 -9.77 -0.84 1.28
CA PHE A 14 -9.82 -1.77 0.16
C PHE A 14 -10.85 -1.38 -0.91
N GLU A 15 -11.98 -0.78 -0.52
CA GLU A 15 -12.94 -0.20 -1.47
C GLU A 15 -12.32 0.89 -2.33
N ALA A 16 -11.45 1.73 -1.76
CA ALA A 16 -10.74 2.76 -2.52
C ALA A 16 -9.72 2.18 -3.52
N LEU A 17 -9.23 0.96 -3.28
CA LEU A 17 -8.31 0.25 -4.17
C LEU A 17 -9.02 -0.64 -5.19
N ALA A 18 -10.29 -0.99 -4.97
CA ALA A 18 -11.06 -1.89 -5.83
C ALA A 18 -11.09 -1.50 -7.33
N PRO A 19 -11.04 -0.21 -7.72
CA PRO A 19 -10.96 0.18 -9.13
C PRO A 19 -9.58 0.00 -9.79
N LEU A 20 -8.55 -0.37 -9.03
CA LEU A 20 -7.20 -0.60 -9.54
C LEU A 20 -7.07 -2.06 -9.98
N GLN A 21 -6.48 -2.28 -11.15
CA GLN A 21 -6.05 -3.61 -11.57
C GLN A 21 -4.55 -3.74 -11.31
N PHE A 22 -4.17 -4.33 -10.17
CA PHE A 22 -2.76 -4.61 -9.89
C PHE A 22 -2.25 -5.70 -10.84
N THR A 23 -1.27 -5.37 -11.67
CA THR A 23 -0.58 -6.31 -12.57
C THR A 23 0.69 -6.86 -11.93
N LYS A 24 1.25 -6.14 -10.96
CA LYS A 24 2.43 -6.56 -10.19
C LYS A 24 2.36 -6.07 -8.75
N PHE A 25 2.68 -6.96 -7.83
CA PHE A 25 2.84 -6.66 -6.40
C PHE A 25 3.98 -7.52 -5.85
N GLU A 26 5.21 -7.01 -5.90
CA GLU A 26 6.42 -7.78 -5.58
C GLU A 26 7.21 -7.06 -4.48
N ALA A 27 7.37 -7.70 -3.31
CA ALA A 27 8.31 -7.22 -2.29
C ALA A 27 9.74 -7.64 -2.68
N HIS A 28 10.63 -6.67 -2.89
CA HIS A 28 12.02 -6.94 -3.32
C HIS A 28 13.07 -6.68 -2.23
N THR A 29 12.73 -5.90 -1.19
CA THR A 29 13.59 -5.66 -0.03
C THR A 29 12.74 -5.75 1.22
N MET A 30 13.14 -6.54 2.21
CA MET A 30 12.39 -6.73 3.44
C MET A 30 13.31 -6.82 4.65
N ALA A 31 12.88 -6.25 5.77
CA ALA A 31 13.51 -6.42 7.07
C ALA A 31 12.43 -6.52 8.15
N SER A 32 12.76 -7.22 9.23
CA SER A 32 11.89 -7.35 10.40
C SER A 32 12.67 -7.07 11.67
N ASP A 33 12.03 -6.41 12.62
CA ASP A 33 12.53 -6.24 13.98
C ASP A 33 11.38 -6.21 14.97
N ALA A 34 11.52 -6.96 16.08
CA ALA A 34 10.49 -7.20 17.08
C ALA A 34 9.12 -7.51 16.45
N ASN A 35 8.13 -6.61 16.63
CA ASN A 35 6.79 -6.77 16.11
C ASN A 35 6.53 -6.00 14.80
N LYS A 36 7.59 -5.67 14.05
CA LYS A 36 7.50 -4.86 12.83
C LYS A 36 8.12 -5.56 11.64
N VAL A 37 7.52 -5.32 10.49
CA VAL A 37 8.07 -5.69 9.18
C VAL A 37 8.05 -4.45 8.31
N VAL A 38 9.18 -4.12 7.70
CA VAL A 38 9.27 -3.13 6.63
C VAL A 38 9.57 -3.85 5.32
N ALA A 39 8.85 -3.50 4.26
CA ALA A 39 9.16 -3.96 2.91
C ALA A 39 9.17 -2.80 1.92
N VAL A 40 10.01 -2.91 0.89
CA VAL A 40 9.95 -2.10 -0.32
C VAL A 40 9.39 -2.97 -1.44
N LEU A 41 8.38 -2.45 -2.11
CA LEU A 41 7.58 -3.13 -3.11
C LEU A 41 7.75 -2.47 -4.47
N HIS A 42 7.82 -3.30 -5.50
CA HIS A 42 7.53 -2.94 -6.87
C HIS A 42 6.04 -3.21 -7.12
N ILE A 43 5.29 -2.14 -7.36
CA ILE A 43 3.88 -2.19 -7.69
C ILE A 43 3.67 -1.69 -9.11
N GLU A 44 2.88 -2.45 -9.87
CA GLU A 44 2.33 -2.01 -11.15
C GLU A 44 0.82 -2.16 -11.11
N ALA A 45 0.11 -1.16 -11.63
CA ALA A 45 -1.34 -1.17 -11.68
C ALA A 45 -1.88 -0.45 -12.91
N ASP A 46 -2.94 -1.01 -13.49
CA ASP A 46 -3.74 -0.36 -14.50
C ASP A 46 -4.92 0.37 -13.83
N HIS A 47 -5.13 1.63 -14.20
CA HIS A 47 -6.26 2.42 -13.74
C HIS A 47 -6.63 3.49 -14.78
N LYS A 48 -7.94 3.70 -15.00
CA LYS A 48 -8.45 4.69 -15.96
C LYS A 48 -7.80 4.61 -17.36
N GLY A 49 -7.51 3.39 -17.82
CA GLY A 49 -6.91 3.13 -19.14
C GLY A 49 -5.41 3.44 -19.24
N LYS A 50 -4.72 3.64 -18.12
CA LYS A 50 -3.27 3.90 -18.05
C LYS A 50 -2.58 2.89 -17.14
N HIS A 51 -1.31 2.66 -17.44
CA HIS A 51 -0.41 1.80 -16.67
C HIS A 51 0.51 2.66 -15.79
N TYR A 52 0.60 2.29 -14.51
CA TYR A 52 1.39 2.99 -13.50
C TYR A 52 2.42 2.06 -12.89
N VAL A 53 3.66 2.55 -12.77
CA VAL A 53 4.79 1.81 -12.17
C VAL A 53 5.30 2.57 -10.96
N ILE A 54 5.34 1.90 -9.82
CA ILE A 54 5.89 2.40 -8.55
C ILE A 54 6.98 1.41 -8.12
N PRO A 55 8.25 1.68 -8.45
CA PRO A 55 9.32 0.71 -8.21
C PRO A 55 9.71 0.61 -6.73
N TYR A 56 9.39 1.63 -5.91
CA TYR A 56 9.82 1.74 -4.52
C TYR A 56 8.70 2.21 -3.61
N GLU A 57 7.68 1.39 -3.41
CA GLU A 57 6.65 1.64 -2.38
C GLU A 57 7.05 0.98 -1.06
N GLY A 58 7.22 1.76 0.00
CA GLY A 58 7.54 1.28 1.34
C GLY A 58 6.29 0.97 2.15
N HIS A 59 6.17 -0.24 2.69
CA HIS A 59 5.12 -0.60 3.65
C HIS A 59 5.76 -0.96 4.99
N LEU A 60 5.21 -0.41 6.08
CA LEU A 60 5.53 -0.76 7.45
C LEU A 60 4.30 -1.37 8.11
N TRP A 61 4.41 -2.62 8.51
CA TRP A 61 3.40 -3.31 9.31
C TRP A 61 3.87 -3.43 10.76
N THR A 62 2.94 -3.24 11.69
CA THR A 62 3.09 -3.61 13.10
C THR A 62 2.11 -4.73 13.42
N PHE A 63 2.59 -5.75 14.12
CA PHE A 63 1.84 -6.93 14.52
C PHE A 63 1.58 -6.93 16.03
N GLY A 64 0.41 -7.41 16.45
CA GLY A 64 0.10 -7.71 17.85
C GLY A 64 0.57 -9.10 18.26
N ASP A 65 0.45 -9.40 19.55
CA ASP A 65 0.85 -10.70 20.11
C ASP A 65 0.02 -11.87 19.56
N ASP A 66 -1.17 -11.59 19.00
CA ASP A 66 -2.02 -12.57 18.32
C ASP A 66 -1.66 -12.77 16.85
N GLY A 67 -0.55 -12.19 16.39
CA GLY A 67 -0.05 -12.27 15.01
C GLY A 67 -0.83 -11.44 14.00
N LYS A 68 -1.82 -10.63 14.43
CA LYS A 68 -2.60 -9.78 13.51
C LYS A 68 -1.95 -8.41 13.33
N VAL A 69 -2.21 -7.79 12.18
CA VAL A 69 -1.79 -6.41 11.89
C VAL A 69 -2.55 -5.45 12.80
N THR A 70 -1.82 -4.69 13.61
CA THR A 70 -2.36 -3.64 14.51
C THR A 70 -2.01 -2.23 14.02
N GLY A 71 -1.06 -2.11 13.10
CA GLY A 71 -0.69 -0.85 12.46
C GLY A 71 -0.17 -1.06 11.06
N TYR A 72 -0.47 -0.10 10.18
CA TYR A 72 0.01 -0.08 8.79
C TYR A 72 0.34 1.36 8.41
N GLN A 73 1.53 1.57 7.84
CA GLN A 73 1.95 2.82 7.24
C GLN A 73 2.53 2.53 5.86
N HIS A 74 2.26 3.45 4.93
CA HIS A 74 2.73 3.39 3.56
C HIS A 74 3.56 4.64 3.28
N MET A 75 4.62 4.50 2.50
CA MET A 75 5.50 5.55 2.01
C MET A 75 5.66 5.36 0.50
N THR A 76 5.30 6.35 -0.31
CA THR A 76 5.31 6.22 -1.77
C THR A 76 5.71 7.53 -2.45
N ASP A 77 5.97 7.46 -3.75
CA ASP A 77 5.98 8.64 -4.62
C ASP A 77 4.55 9.19 -4.76
N THR A 78 4.26 10.22 -3.97
CA THR A 78 2.93 10.85 -3.95
C THR A 78 2.56 11.51 -5.27
N ALA A 79 3.53 11.87 -6.12
CA ALA A 79 3.25 12.42 -7.43
C ALA A 79 2.73 11.34 -8.39
N VAL A 80 3.26 10.11 -8.33
CA VAL A 80 2.72 8.98 -9.10
C VAL A 80 1.31 8.64 -8.62
N HIS A 81 1.10 8.55 -7.29
CA HIS A 81 -0.23 8.30 -6.72
C HIS A 81 -1.26 9.35 -7.11
N TRP A 82 -0.87 10.62 -7.10
CA TRP A 82 -1.76 11.70 -7.50
C TRP A 82 -2.13 11.60 -8.99
N ARG A 83 -1.16 11.30 -9.87
CA ARG A 83 -1.45 11.05 -11.30
C ARG A 83 -2.38 9.86 -11.48
N MET A 84 -2.11 8.75 -10.80
CA MET A 84 -2.96 7.56 -10.82
C MET A 84 -4.39 7.89 -10.40
N ALA A 85 -4.59 8.54 -9.24
CA ALA A 85 -5.91 8.94 -8.76
C ALA A 85 -6.68 9.83 -9.76
N ASN A 86 -5.97 10.66 -10.52
CA ASN A 86 -6.54 11.57 -11.51
C ASN A 86 -6.58 11.01 -12.94
N GLY A 87 -6.08 9.80 -13.20
CA GLY A 87 -6.00 9.21 -14.54
C GLY A 87 -5.05 9.97 -15.47
N GLN A 88 -4.01 10.59 -14.92
CA GLN A 88 -3.00 11.37 -15.66
C GLN A 88 -1.78 10.55 -16.02
#